data_AF-A0A8D1K6W6-F1
#
_entry.id   AF-A0A8D1K6W6-F1
#
_cell.length_a   1.000
_cell.length_b   1.000
_cell.length_c   1.000
_cell.angle_alpha   90.00
_cell.angle_beta   90.00
_cell.angle_gamma   90.00
#
_symmetry.space_group_name_H-M   'P 1'
#
loop_
_entity.id
_entity.type
_entity.pdbx_description
1 polymer ?
#
loop_
_entity_poly.entity_id
_entity_poly.type
_entity_poly.pdbx_seq_one_letter_code
_entity_poly.pdbx_strand_id
1 'polypeptide(L)'
;CASFFVSAGLVLVLKHHNGAAHKLVCYFANWAFSRPGPASILPRDLDPFLCTHLVFAFASMNDSQIVAKDARDESIFYPEFNQLKERNEKLKTLLSIGGWNFGTSRFTTMLSTFTNREKFIRSAIGLLRTHGFDGLDLFFLYPGLRGSPRRDRWNFLFLLEELLLAFRREAQLTMRPRLLLSAAVSADPHVIQKAYDVRLLGRLLDFINVLSYDLHGSWEKVTGHNSPLFSLSDDPKSSAYTMNYWRKLGAPPEKLLMGFPTYGRTFRLLKASKNELGAEAVGPASPGKYTKQAGFLAYYEVCSFVQRAKKRWIDHQYVPYAYRGKEWVGYDDDISFSYKAFFIKKEHFGGAMVWTLDLDDVRGTFCGTGPFPLVYMLNDLLLKAEVSSTPSPGFGLSTTVNSSRTCPESLAVTKDLTTDLGILPLGGEAVATETHGRSDNMTVTPGGGLVAPTRPTLSFGKLTVAPEGKTESPGEKAMTPVGHPSVTPGDMSVPPVPIQTGDRITPPRRQAVAPEKMTLPSGKRSD
;
A
#
# COMPACT_ATOMS: atom_id res chain seq x y z
N CYS A 1 -51.92 -39.64 8.52
CA CYS A 1 -51.91 -38.89 7.25
C CYS A 1 -52.49 -37.50 7.57
N ALA A 2 -51.64 -36.47 7.68
CA ALA A 2 -51.16 -35.62 6.57
C ALA A 2 -52.26 -34.61 6.13
N SER A 3 -52.01 -33.30 6.02
CA SER A 3 -50.72 -32.63 5.78
C SER A 3 -50.54 -31.32 6.56
N PHE A 4 -49.31 -31.06 7.00
CA PHE A 4 -48.85 -29.73 7.40
C PHE A 4 -48.45 -28.92 6.16
N PHE A 5 -48.78 -27.62 6.14
CA PHE A 5 -48.03 -26.62 5.37
C PHE A 5 -47.96 -25.32 6.17
N VAL A 6 -46.88 -25.15 6.92
CA VAL A 6 -46.47 -23.85 7.47
C VAL A 6 -45.36 -23.32 6.56
N SER A 7 -45.69 -22.32 5.75
CA SER A 7 -44.73 -21.62 4.90
C SER A 7 -43.85 -20.69 5.75
N ALA A 8 -42.74 -21.21 6.25
CA ALA A 8 -41.72 -20.40 6.91
C ALA A 8 -41.05 -19.47 5.89
N GLY A 9 -41.36 -18.17 5.97
CA GLY A 9 -40.73 -17.15 5.13
C GLY A 9 -39.26 -16.97 5.47
N LEU A 10 -38.38 -17.58 4.68
CA LEU A 10 -36.93 -17.36 4.77
C LEU A 10 -36.59 -15.95 4.27
N VAL A 11 -36.59 -14.97 5.18
CA VAL A 11 -36.07 -13.63 4.88
C VAL A 11 -34.55 -13.72 4.72
N LEU A 12 -34.12 -13.98 3.49
CA LEU A 12 -32.76 -13.76 3.07
C LEU A 12 -32.50 -12.25 3.19
N VAL A 13 -31.84 -11.83 4.28
CA VAL A 13 -31.17 -10.53 4.31
C VAL A 13 -29.98 -10.64 3.36
N LEU A 14 -30.26 -10.46 2.07
CA LEU A 14 -29.26 -10.07 1.09
C LEU A 14 -28.67 -8.77 1.60
N LYS A 15 -27.51 -8.87 2.26
CA LYS A 15 -26.60 -7.74 2.39
C LYS A 15 -26.24 -7.33 0.97
N HIS A 16 -26.99 -6.37 0.44
CA HIS A 16 -26.57 -5.63 -0.72
C HIS A 16 -25.25 -5.00 -0.32
N HIS A 17 -24.16 -5.56 -0.83
CA HIS A 17 -22.90 -4.83 -0.93
C HIS A 17 -23.15 -3.71 -1.94
N ASN A 18 -23.77 -2.62 -1.48
CA ASN A 18 -23.53 -1.32 -2.08
C ASN A 18 -22.02 -1.20 -2.17
N GLY A 19 -21.51 -1.06 -3.39
CA GLY A 19 -20.07 -1.04 -3.65
C GLY A 19 -19.41 -0.07 -2.67
N ALA A 20 -18.48 -0.58 -1.87
CA ALA A 20 -17.75 0.27 -0.95
C ALA A 20 -16.82 1.14 -1.80
N ALA A 21 -17.27 2.36 -2.11
CA ALA A 21 -16.59 3.27 -3.02
C ALA A 21 -15.08 3.33 -2.71
N HIS A 22 -14.28 3.04 -3.74
CA HIS A 22 -12.84 2.90 -3.61
C HIS A 22 -12.22 4.19 -3.06
N LYS A 23 -11.24 4.07 -2.18
CA LYS A 23 -10.44 5.21 -1.70
C LYS A 23 -9.26 5.43 -2.63
N LEU A 24 -9.07 6.66 -3.07
CA LEU A 24 -7.83 7.13 -3.69
C LEU A 24 -7.15 8.10 -2.72
N VAL A 25 -6.06 7.66 -2.10
CA VAL A 25 -5.33 8.37 -1.03
C VAL A 25 -3.98 8.82 -1.58
N CYS A 26 -3.73 10.12 -1.64
CA CYS A 26 -2.57 10.64 -2.35
C CYS A 26 -1.65 11.45 -1.42
N TYR A 27 -0.38 11.07 -1.36
CA TYR A 27 0.62 11.78 -0.55
C TYR A 27 1.17 12.99 -1.31
N PHE A 28 1.33 14.10 -0.59
CA PHE A 28 2.07 15.29 -1.02
C PHE A 28 3.30 15.47 -0.11
N ALA A 29 4.50 15.52 -0.70
CA ALA A 29 5.73 15.71 0.04
C ALA A 29 6.07 17.19 0.26
N ASN A 30 6.21 17.63 1.52
CA ASN A 30 6.48 19.02 1.88
C ASN A 30 7.82 19.56 1.36
N TRP A 31 8.74 18.70 0.92
CA TRP A 31 9.99 19.12 0.28
C TRP A 31 9.87 19.37 -1.23
N ALA A 32 8.71 19.10 -1.85
CA ALA A 32 8.51 19.28 -3.28
C ALA A 32 8.75 20.74 -3.76
N PHE A 33 8.42 21.74 -2.93
CA PHE A 33 8.67 23.15 -3.27
C PHE A 33 10.16 23.46 -3.50
N SER A 34 11.07 22.69 -2.87
CA SER A 34 12.52 22.92 -2.92
C SER A 34 13.19 22.42 -4.20
N ARG A 35 12.45 21.71 -5.07
CA ARG A 35 12.96 21.25 -6.35
C ARG A 35 13.17 22.42 -7.33
N PRO A 36 14.11 22.32 -8.29
CA PRO A 36 14.23 23.32 -9.35
C PRO A 36 12.95 23.43 -10.18
N GLY A 37 12.60 24.64 -10.62
CA GLY A 37 11.52 24.83 -11.60
C GLY A 37 11.80 24.06 -12.92
N PRO A 38 10.78 23.49 -13.58
CA PRO A 38 9.34 23.56 -13.26
C PRO A 38 8.83 22.45 -12.33
N ALA A 39 9.70 21.66 -11.69
CA ALA A 39 9.31 20.56 -10.77
C ALA A 39 9.06 21.00 -9.31
N SER A 40 9.07 22.32 -9.03
CA SER A 40 8.68 22.87 -7.72
C SER A 40 7.16 22.86 -7.58
N ILE A 41 6.63 22.14 -6.59
CA ILE A 41 5.19 21.96 -6.35
C ILE A 41 4.85 22.43 -4.93
N LEU A 42 3.76 23.20 -4.81
CA LEU A 42 3.20 23.73 -3.58
C LEU A 42 1.78 23.19 -3.37
N PRO A 43 1.22 23.21 -2.14
CA PRO A 43 -0.13 22.69 -1.89
C PRO A 43 -1.21 23.26 -2.80
N ARG A 44 -1.13 24.55 -3.13
CA ARG A 44 -2.07 25.23 -4.05
C ARG A 44 -1.99 24.76 -5.52
N ASP A 45 -0.90 24.11 -5.94
CA ASP A 45 -0.78 23.51 -7.29
C ASP A 45 -1.58 22.19 -7.42
N LEU A 46 -2.06 21.63 -6.30
CA LEU A 46 -2.80 20.37 -6.31
C LEU A 46 -4.25 20.57 -6.77
N ASP A 47 -4.73 19.64 -7.60
CA ASP A 47 -6.14 19.53 -7.97
C ASP A 47 -6.90 18.78 -6.85
N PRO A 48 -7.88 19.44 -6.17
CA PRO A 48 -8.63 18.87 -5.07
C PRO A 48 -9.63 17.77 -5.48
N PHE A 49 -9.86 17.54 -6.78
CA PHE A 49 -10.79 16.52 -7.29
C PHE A 49 -10.11 15.20 -7.71
N LEU A 50 -8.78 15.15 -7.77
CA LEU A 50 -8.04 13.95 -8.18
C LEU A 50 -8.14 12.81 -7.17
N CYS A 51 -8.17 13.12 -5.87
CA CYS A 51 -8.06 12.12 -4.81
C CYS A 51 -9.16 12.30 -3.76
N THR A 52 -9.66 11.19 -3.23
CA THR A 52 -10.64 11.21 -2.12
C THR A 52 -10.03 11.71 -0.82
N HIS A 53 -8.75 11.43 -0.60
CA HIS A 53 -7.99 11.86 0.55
C HIS A 53 -6.62 12.39 0.09
N LEU A 54 -6.17 13.51 0.65
CA LEU A 54 -4.81 14.01 0.52
C LEU A 54 -4.05 13.85 1.83
N VAL A 55 -2.80 13.40 1.78
CA VAL A 55 -1.96 13.17 2.96
C VAL A 55 -0.71 14.04 2.91
N PHE A 56 -0.53 14.93 3.89
CA PHE A 56 0.62 15.81 3.98
C PHE A 56 1.80 15.08 4.64
N ALA A 57 2.91 14.90 3.90
CA ALA A 57 4.13 14.26 4.36
C ALA A 57 5.25 15.29 4.59
N PHE A 58 5.73 15.57 5.80
CA PHE A 58 5.37 14.98 7.09
C PHE A 58 5.44 16.03 8.19
N ALA A 59 4.68 15.84 9.27
CA ALA A 59 4.95 16.42 10.57
C ALA A 59 6.23 15.84 11.20
N SER A 60 6.68 16.46 12.30
CA SER A 60 7.80 15.99 13.12
C SER A 60 7.34 15.67 14.54
N MET A 61 8.28 15.28 15.41
CA MET A 61 8.02 15.00 16.81
C MET A 61 9.10 15.61 17.70
N ASN A 62 8.71 16.34 18.73
CA ASN A 62 9.61 16.84 19.77
C ASN A 62 9.07 16.43 21.15
N ASP A 63 9.91 15.89 22.02
CA ASP A 63 9.54 15.51 23.39
C ASP A 63 8.19 14.72 23.49
N SER A 64 8.07 13.69 22.65
CA SER A 64 6.86 12.87 22.45
C SER A 64 5.59 13.64 22.06
N GLN A 65 5.67 14.89 21.60
CA GLN A 65 4.57 15.63 20.99
C GLN A 65 4.75 15.68 19.48
N ILE A 66 3.67 15.56 18.71
CA ILE A 66 3.68 15.90 17.28
C ILE A 66 3.75 17.42 17.13
N VAL A 67 4.57 17.87 16.19
CA VAL A 67 4.79 19.29 15.88
C VAL A 67 4.86 19.47 14.37
N ALA A 68 4.63 20.68 13.87
CA ALA A 68 5.02 21.02 12.51
C ALA A 68 6.51 20.73 12.29
N LYS A 69 6.88 20.26 11.09
CA LYS A 69 8.27 19.92 10.79
C LYS A 69 9.10 21.18 10.56
N ASP A 70 8.57 22.11 9.77
CA ASP A 70 9.14 23.43 9.53
C ASP A 70 8.10 24.52 9.86
N ALA A 71 8.53 25.69 10.35
CA ALA A 71 7.61 26.80 10.66
C ALA A 71 6.80 27.28 9.43
N ARG A 72 7.32 27.04 8.22
CA ARG A 72 6.62 27.28 6.95
C ARG A 72 5.48 26.28 6.70
N ASP A 73 5.59 25.04 7.18
CA ASP A 73 4.49 24.09 7.11
C ASP A 73 3.31 24.66 7.90
N GLU A 74 3.57 25.10 9.14
CA GLU A 74 2.54 25.58 10.05
C GLU A 74 1.87 26.89 9.59
N SER A 75 2.67 27.84 9.11
CA SER A 75 2.19 29.18 8.76
C SER A 75 1.68 29.34 7.32
N ILE A 76 2.06 28.45 6.40
CA ILE A 76 1.73 28.58 4.98
C ILE A 76 1.15 27.28 4.41
N PHE A 77 1.88 26.16 4.50
CA PHE A 77 1.49 24.98 3.74
C PHE A 77 0.31 24.20 4.33
N TYR A 78 0.15 24.13 5.65
CA TYR A 78 -1.05 23.54 6.27
C TYR A 78 -2.32 24.35 5.95
N PRO A 79 -2.33 25.70 6.03
CA PRO A 79 -3.42 26.51 5.49
C PRO A 79 -3.71 26.25 4.00
N GLU A 80 -2.73 26.40 3.10
CA GLU A 80 -2.95 26.20 1.65
C GLU A 80 -3.47 24.78 1.34
N PHE A 81 -2.96 23.76 2.04
CA PHE A 81 -3.36 22.36 1.84
C PHE A 81 -4.78 22.07 2.33
N ASN A 82 -5.23 22.69 3.42
CA ASN A 82 -6.58 22.49 3.94
C ASN A 82 -7.63 23.35 3.23
N GLN A 83 -7.25 24.52 2.70
CA GLN A 83 -8.07 25.34 1.79
C GLN A 83 -8.48 24.60 0.50
N LEU A 84 -7.77 23.53 0.11
CA LEU A 84 -8.19 22.64 -0.97
C LEU A 84 -9.63 22.10 -0.78
N LYS A 85 -10.09 21.96 0.47
CA LYS A 85 -11.46 21.51 0.79
C LYS A 85 -12.54 22.55 0.50
N GLU A 86 -12.20 23.83 0.38
CA GLU A 86 -13.17 24.88 -0.04
C GLU A 86 -13.59 24.69 -1.50
N ARG A 87 -12.70 24.12 -2.32
CA ARG A 87 -13.00 23.75 -3.72
C ARG A 87 -13.67 22.38 -3.83
N ASN A 88 -13.47 21.48 -2.86
CA ASN A 88 -14.10 20.15 -2.82
C ASN A 88 -14.41 19.73 -1.36
N GLU A 89 -15.62 20.00 -0.87
CA GLU A 89 -16.02 19.72 0.52
C GLU A 89 -15.97 18.22 0.90
N LYS A 90 -16.03 17.33 -0.11
CA LYS A 90 -15.93 15.87 0.09
C LYS A 90 -14.50 15.42 0.36
N LEU A 91 -13.49 16.19 -0.06
CA LEU A 91 -12.08 15.88 0.17
C LEU A 91 -11.79 15.75 1.67
N LYS A 92 -10.88 14.82 2.01
CA LYS A 92 -10.34 14.67 3.36
C LYS A 92 -8.83 14.90 3.37
N THR A 93 -8.34 15.65 4.35
CA THR A 93 -6.92 15.95 4.53
C THR A 93 -6.38 15.25 5.77
N LEU A 94 -5.30 14.50 5.64
CA LEU A 94 -4.61 13.87 6.77
C LEU A 94 -3.19 14.43 6.91
N LEU A 95 -2.71 14.53 8.14
CA LEU A 95 -1.31 14.82 8.42
C LEU A 95 -0.58 13.50 8.71
N SER A 96 0.51 13.24 7.99
CA SER A 96 1.35 12.06 8.21
C SER A 96 2.55 12.39 9.07
N ILE A 97 2.97 11.45 9.92
CA ILE A 97 4.18 11.56 10.73
C ILE A 97 5.07 10.32 10.55
N GLY A 98 6.37 10.53 10.29
CA GLY A 98 7.35 9.46 10.14
C GLY A 98 8.04 9.49 8.77
N GLY A 99 8.01 8.35 8.09
CA GLY A 99 8.74 8.12 6.84
C GLY A 99 10.17 7.62 7.06
N TRP A 100 10.85 7.25 5.98
CA TRP A 100 12.15 6.55 6.03
C TRP A 100 13.24 7.31 6.81
N ASN A 101 13.35 8.62 6.58
CA ASN A 101 14.39 9.50 7.12
C ASN A 101 14.10 9.96 8.57
N PHE A 102 12.87 9.85 9.06
CA PHE A 102 12.55 10.15 10.46
C PHE A 102 13.14 9.10 11.42
N GLY A 103 13.44 7.91 10.90
CA GLY A 103 14.00 6.81 11.67
C GLY A 103 12.99 6.20 12.64
N THR A 104 13.51 5.53 13.66
CA THR A 104 12.71 4.74 14.62
C THR A 104 12.78 5.26 16.05
N SER A 105 13.89 5.91 16.43
CA SER A 105 14.17 6.29 17.83
C SER A 105 13.09 7.18 18.45
N ARG A 106 12.61 8.22 17.73
CA ARG A 106 11.55 9.11 18.23
C ARG A 106 10.24 8.36 18.48
N PHE A 107 9.86 7.44 17.59
CA PHE A 107 8.72 6.54 17.82
C PHE A 107 8.93 5.63 19.03
N THR A 108 10.07 4.96 19.15
CA THR A 108 10.39 4.10 20.29
C THR A 108 10.34 4.87 21.62
N THR A 109 10.88 6.09 21.70
CA THR A 109 10.79 6.94 22.89
C THR A 109 9.33 7.31 23.21
N MET A 110 8.55 7.73 22.22
CA MET A 110 7.13 8.07 22.42
C MET A 110 6.28 6.85 22.84
N LEU A 111 6.56 5.68 22.29
CA LEU A 111 5.88 4.42 22.60
C LEU A 111 6.23 3.85 23.99
N SER A 112 7.39 4.22 24.54
CA SER A 112 8.00 3.56 25.70
C SER A 112 7.22 3.64 27.01
N THR A 113 6.35 4.65 27.19
CA THR A 113 5.52 4.82 28.40
C THR A 113 4.11 5.27 28.03
N PHE A 114 3.14 4.99 28.90
CA PHE A 114 1.77 5.49 28.73
C PHE A 114 1.73 7.02 28.67
N THR A 115 2.44 7.71 29.58
CA THR A 115 2.51 9.17 29.63
C THR A 115 3.05 9.80 28.34
N ASN A 116 4.03 9.16 27.68
CA ASN A 116 4.56 9.65 26.42
C ASN A 116 3.55 9.48 25.27
N ARG A 117 2.79 8.37 25.23
CA ARG A 117 1.71 8.16 24.27
C ARG A 117 0.55 9.11 24.50
N GLU A 118 0.11 9.32 25.74
CA GLU A 118 -0.92 10.30 26.09
C GLU A 118 -0.52 11.73 25.66
N LYS A 119 0.73 12.12 25.93
CA LYS A 119 1.31 13.40 25.50
C LYS A 119 1.28 13.55 23.98
N PHE A 120 1.64 12.49 23.24
CA PHE A 120 1.53 12.45 21.78
C PHE A 120 0.08 12.62 21.32
N ILE A 121 -0.84 11.79 21.81
CA ILE A 121 -2.26 11.77 21.44
C ILE A 121 -2.90 13.15 21.65
N ARG A 122 -2.67 13.78 22.80
CA ARG A 122 -3.19 15.12 23.11
C ARG A 122 -2.63 16.18 22.15
N SER A 123 -1.33 16.14 21.87
CA SER A 123 -0.72 17.06 20.89
C SER A 123 -1.22 16.83 19.46
N ALA A 124 -1.51 15.58 19.08
CA ALA A 124 -2.07 15.24 17.77
C ALA A 124 -3.47 15.79 17.58
N ILE A 125 -4.37 15.58 18.55
CA ILE A 125 -5.71 16.17 18.53
C ILE A 125 -5.62 17.70 18.41
N GLY A 126 -4.76 18.33 19.21
CA GLY A 126 -4.54 19.78 19.16
C GLY A 126 -4.09 20.26 17.77
N LEU A 127 -2.97 19.75 17.27
CA LEU A 127 -2.38 20.18 16.00
C LEU A 127 -3.34 19.94 14.81
N LEU A 128 -3.98 18.77 14.76
CA LEU A 128 -4.93 18.42 13.70
C LEU A 128 -6.14 19.35 13.68
N ARG A 129 -6.74 19.61 14.85
CA ARG A 129 -7.93 20.48 14.95
C ARG A 129 -7.60 21.96 14.75
N THR A 130 -6.43 22.44 15.17
CA THR A 130 -5.96 23.82 14.92
C THR A 130 -5.78 24.07 13.42
N HIS A 131 -5.20 23.12 12.68
CA HIS A 131 -4.90 23.27 11.25
C HIS A 131 -5.96 22.68 10.31
N GLY A 132 -7.12 22.30 10.84
CA GLY A 132 -8.26 21.86 10.04
C GLY A 132 -8.12 20.49 9.37
N PHE A 133 -7.18 19.65 9.79
CA PHE A 133 -7.01 18.28 9.28
C PHE A 133 -8.15 17.35 9.73
N ASP A 134 -8.52 16.41 8.87
CA ASP A 134 -9.54 15.38 9.11
C ASP A 134 -8.99 14.08 9.70
N GLY A 135 -7.66 13.93 9.84
CA GLY A 135 -7.08 12.71 10.43
C GLY A 135 -5.55 12.63 10.48
N LEU A 136 -5.07 11.52 11.04
CA LEU A 136 -3.67 11.19 11.25
C LEU A 136 -3.26 9.95 10.42
N ASP A 137 -2.08 10.00 9.81
CA ASP A 137 -1.41 8.84 9.22
C ASP A 137 -0.10 8.53 9.95
N LEU A 138 0.07 7.29 10.41
CA LEU A 138 1.28 6.84 11.10
C LEU A 138 2.21 6.09 10.14
N PHE A 139 3.32 6.73 9.78
CA PHE A 139 4.31 6.22 8.81
C PHE A 139 5.56 5.68 9.53
N PHE A 140 5.37 4.80 10.51
CA PHE A 140 6.46 4.23 11.32
C PHE A 140 7.14 3.06 10.59
N LEU A 141 8.37 3.29 10.09
CA LEU A 141 9.18 2.28 9.41
C LEU A 141 10.38 1.84 10.27
N TYR A 142 10.34 0.74 11.02
CA TYR A 142 9.20 -0.15 11.26
C TYR A 142 9.23 -0.59 12.75
N PRO A 143 8.07 -0.81 13.40
CA PRO A 143 8.03 -1.37 14.76
C PRO A 143 8.84 -2.67 14.86
N GLY A 144 9.71 -2.78 15.87
CA GLY A 144 10.54 -3.97 16.11
C GLY A 144 11.71 -4.20 15.13
N LEU A 145 12.00 -3.23 14.26
CA LEU A 145 13.01 -3.30 13.19
C LEU A 145 13.73 -1.95 13.03
N ARG A 146 14.80 -1.87 12.22
CA ARG A 146 15.61 -0.65 12.01
C ARG A 146 16.00 0.05 13.33
N GLY A 147 16.40 -0.73 14.35
CA GLY A 147 16.76 -0.22 15.68
C GLY A 147 15.61 -0.08 16.70
N SER A 148 14.35 -0.20 16.27
CA SER A 148 13.21 -0.27 17.20
C SER A 148 13.20 -1.62 17.95
N PRO A 149 13.06 -1.63 19.30
CA PRO A 149 12.90 -2.84 20.10
C PRO A 149 11.71 -3.70 19.67
N ARG A 150 11.84 -5.04 19.69
CA ARG A 150 10.76 -5.98 19.28
C ARG A 150 9.40 -5.66 19.92
N ARG A 151 9.39 -5.25 21.21
CA ARG A 151 8.17 -4.85 21.96
C ARG A 151 7.38 -3.72 21.31
N ASP A 152 7.98 -2.90 20.45
CA ASP A 152 7.28 -1.79 19.80
C ASP A 152 6.19 -2.25 18.83
N ARG A 153 6.21 -3.49 18.33
CA ARG A 153 5.04 -4.08 17.63
C ARG A 153 3.79 -4.02 18.51
N TRP A 154 3.93 -4.31 19.81
CA TRP A 154 2.82 -4.29 20.77
C TRP A 154 2.55 -2.87 21.28
N ASN A 155 3.59 -2.08 21.57
CA ASN A 155 3.40 -0.68 21.97
C ASN A 155 2.71 0.16 20.87
N PHE A 156 2.98 -0.13 19.60
CA PHE A 156 2.31 0.49 18.46
C PHE A 156 0.82 0.12 18.40
N LEU A 157 0.42 -1.10 18.77
CA LEU A 157 -1.00 -1.46 18.92
C LEU A 157 -1.66 -0.65 20.04
N PHE A 158 -1.03 -0.54 21.22
CA PHE A 158 -1.55 0.28 22.31
C PHE A 158 -1.74 1.74 21.90
N LEU A 159 -0.78 2.31 21.16
CA LEU A 159 -0.93 3.66 20.59
C LEU A 159 -2.15 3.76 19.66
N LEU A 160 -2.39 2.77 18.79
CA LEU A 160 -3.53 2.77 17.88
C LEU A 160 -4.88 2.66 18.62
N GLU A 161 -4.94 1.82 19.66
CA GLU A 161 -6.11 1.69 20.54
C GLU A 161 -6.41 2.99 21.30
N GLU A 162 -5.38 3.59 21.91
CA GLU A 162 -5.47 4.84 22.66
C GLU A 162 -5.84 6.03 21.74
N LEU A 163 -5.25 6.13 20.54
CA LEU A 163 -5.61 7.13 19.53
C LEU A 163 -7.07 7.00 19.10
N LEU A 164 -7.51 5.79 18.74
CA LEU A 164 -8.89 5.56 18.29
C LEU A 164 -9.91 5.89 19.38
N LEU A 165 -9.63 5.55 20.63
CA LEU A 165 -10.46 5.90 21.78
C LEU A 165 -10.49 7.42 22.01
N ALA A 166 -9.34 8.08 21.97
CA ALA A 166 -9.24 9.53 22.17
C ALA A 166 -9.94 10.32 21.05
N PHE A 167 -9.79 9.90 19.78
CA PHE A 167 -10.50 10.50 18.65
C PHE A 167 -12.02 10.31 18.76
N ARG A 168 -12.50 9.14 19.21
CA ARG A 168 -13.94 8.92 19.47
C ARG A 168 -14.47 9.83 20.57
N ARG A 169 -13.73 9.96 21.68
CA ARG A 169 -14.10 10.84 22.81
C ARG A 169 -14.10 12.31 22.40
N GLU A 170 -13.08 12.77 21.66
CA GLU A 170 -13.04 14.15 21.17
C GLU A 170 -14.21 14.45 20.25
N ALA A 171 -14.53 13.56 19.29
CA ALA A 171 -15.66 13.73 18.38
C ALA A 171 -17.00 13.89 19.12
N GLN A 172 -17.22 13.10 20.18
CA GLN A 172 -18.41 13.19 21.03
C GLN A 172 -18.46 14.49 21.83
N LEU A 173 -17.32 14.95 22.36
CA LEU A 173 -17.25 16.18 23.17
C LEU A 173 -17.35 17.46 22.33
N THR A 174 -16.81 17.47 21.11
CA THR A 174 -16.79 18.65 20.23
C THR A 174 -17.94 18.67 19.21
N MET A 175 -18.75 17.59 19.15
CA MET A 175 -19.78 17.35 18.13
C MET A 175 -19.25 17.45 16.68
N ARG A 176 -17.96 17.16 16.48
CA ARG A 176 -17.30 17.16 15.16
C ARG A 176 -17.16 15.73 14.62
N PRO A 177 -17.07 15.54 13.28
CA PRO A 177 -16.68 14.26 12.70
C PRO A 177 -15.37 13.75 13.30
N ARG A 178 -15.34 12.46 13.67
CA ARG A 178 -14.15 11.82 14.25
C ARG A 178 -12.96 11.90 13.29
N LEU A 179 -11.80 12.27 13.84
CA LEU A 179 -10.52 12.20 13.13
C LEU A 179 -10.26 10.77 12.61
N LEU A 180 -9.90 10.68 11.33
CA LEU A 180 -9.49 9.43 10.69
C LEU A 180 -8.14 8.98 11.24
N LEU A 181 -7.95 7.66 11.33
CA LEU A 181 -6.69 7.05 11.74
C LEU A 181 -6.25 6.01 10.70
N SER A 182 -5.10 6.26 10.08
CA SER A 182 -4.49 5.39 9.08
C SER A 182 -3.01 5.12 9.38
N ALA A 183 -2.43 4.14 8.70
CA ALA A 183 -0.99 3.88 8.80
C ALA A 183 -0.43 3.38 7.46
N ALA A 184 0.81 3.78 7.19
CA ALA A 184 1.61 3.24 6.11
C ALA A 184 2.44 2.05 6.57
N VAL A 185 2.29 0.91 5.87
CA VAL A 185 2.79 -0.39 6.33
C VAL A 185 3.59 -1.12 5.25
N SER A 186 4.56 -1.93 5.68
CA SER A 186 5.43 -2.64 4.75
C SER A 186 4.71 -3.63 3.83
N ALA A 187 5.25 -3.78 2.62
CA ALA A 187 4.91 -4.87 1.72
C ALA A 187 5.73 -6.16 1.94
N ASP A 188 6.87 -6.09 2.64
CA ASP A 188 7.76 -7.25 2.87
C ASP A 188 7.14 -8.22 3.91
N PRO A 189 6.85 -9.48 3.55
CA PRO A 189 6.33 -10.50 4.48
C PRO A 189 7.16 -10.66 5.76
N HIS A 190 8.49 -10.52 5.67
CA HIS A 190 9.39 -10.62 6.81
C HIS A 190 9.23 -9.44 7.78
N VAL A 191 9.03 -8.23 7.24
CA VAL A 191 8.70 -7.06 8.04
C VAL A 191 7.30 -7.20 8.63
N ILE A 192 6.32 -7.62 7.83
CA ILE A 192 4.92 -7.78 8.27
C ILE A 192 4.82 -8.74 9.46
N GLN A 193 5.43 -9.93 9.35
CA GLN A 193 5.45 -10.92 10.43
C GLN A 193 6.06 -10.40 11.74
N LYS A 194 7.07 -9.51 11.67
CA LYS A 194 7.74 -8.95 12.84
C LYS A 194 7.05 -7.71 13.41
N ALA A 195 6.63 -6.78 12.54
CA ALA A 195 6.20 -5.43 12.93
C ALA A 195 4.71 -5.30 13.26
N TYR A 196 3.83 -6.18 12.77
CA TYR A 196 2.38 -5.94 12.82
C TYR A 196 1.55 -7.15 13.25
N ASP A 197 0.62 -6.96 14.19
CA ASP A 197 -0.57 -7.80 14.28
C ASP A 197 -1.60 -7.32 13.26
N VAL A 198 -1.61 -7.97 12.10
CA VAL A 198 -2.40 -7.55 10.94
C VAL A 198 -3.91 -7.54 11.22
N ARG A 199 -4.40 -8.49 12.01
CA ARG A 199 -5.82 -8.60 12.36
C ARG A 199 -6.24 -7.46 13.29
N LEU A 200 -5.42 -7.10 14.26
CA LEU A 200 -5.69 -5.97 15.15
C LEU A 200 -5.57 -4.63 14.41
N LEU A 201 -4.55 -4.44 13.55
CA LEU A 201 -4.45 -3.27 12.66
C LEU A 201 -5.72 -3.07 11.83
N GLY A 202 -6.24 -4.13 11.21
CA GLY A 202 -7.49 -4.08 10.43
C GLY A 202 -8.74 -3.71 11.22
N ARG A 203 -8.74 -3.93 12.54
CA ARG A 203 -9.83 -3.49 13.44
C ARG A 203 -9.71 -2.02 13.85
N LEU A 204 -8.48 -1.56 14.10
CA LEU A 204 -8.19 -0.25 14.70
C LEU A 204 -8.11 0.89 13.67
N LEU A 205 -7.54 0.61 12.50
CA LEU A 205 -7.34 1.61 11.45
C LEU A 205 -8.59 1.79 10.58
N ASP A 206 -8.84 3.00 10.09
CA ASP A 206 -9.89 3.30 9.12
C ASP A 206 -9.53 2.74 7.74
N PHE A 207 -8.25 2.85 7.35
CA PHE A 207 -7.65 2.21 6.18
C PHE A 207 -6.13 2.03 6.38
N ILE A 208 -5.54 1.18 5.55
CA ILE A 208 -4.14 0.73 5.64
C ILE A 208 -3.47 1.00 4.29
N ASN A 209 -2.44 1.83 4.29
CA ASN A 209 -1.66 2.21 3.12
C ASN A 209 -0.51 1.20 2.93
N VAL A 210 -0.69 0.17 2.10
CA VAL A 210 0.33 -0.87 1.89
C VAL A 210 1.38 -0.37 0.90
N LEU A 211 2.64 -0.31 1.33
CA LEU A 211 3.77 0.20 0.56
C LEU A 211 4.26 -0.82 -0.49
N SER A 212 3.41 -1.18 -1.45
CA SER A 212 3.65 -2.20 -2.50
C SER A 212 4.57 -1.75 -3.64
N TYR A 213 5.63 -1.04 -3.28
CA TYR A 213 6.72 -0.51 -4.12
C TYR A 213 8.02 -0.56 -3.29
N ASP A 214 9.15 -0.13 -3.85
CA ASP A 214 10.48 -0.42 -3.28
C ASP A 214 10.73 -1.93 -3.07
N LEU A 215 10.09 -2.77 -3.88
CA LEU A 215 10.27 -4.22 -3.84
C LEU A 215 11.66 -4.62 -4.37
N HIS A 216 12.17 -3.82 -5.32
CA HIS A 216 13.51 -3.89 -5.85
C HIS A 216 14.13 -2.50 -5.99
N GLY A 217 15.46 -2.46 -5.97
CA GLY A 217 16.21 -1.23 -6.18
C GLY A 217 17.72 -1.44 -6.06
N SER A 218 18.48 -0.36 -6.23
CA SER A 218 19.93 -0.38 -6.38
C SER A 218 20.75 -0.83 -5.15
N TRP A 219 20.08 -1.28 -4.08
CA TRP A 219 20.67 -2.04 -2.99
C TRP A 219 20.90 -3.52 -3.37
N GLU A 220 20.31 -3.99 -4.46
CA GLU A 220 20.50 -5.33 -5.04
C GLU A 220 21.57 -5.33 -6.13
N LYS A 221 22.16 -6.50 -6.39
CA LYS A 221 23.23 -6.70 -7.41
C LYS A 221 22.69 -7.00 -8.82
N VAL A 222 21.38 -7.11 -8.97
CA VAL A 222 20.69 -7.37 -10.23
C VAL A 222 19.54 -6.39 -10.38
N THR A 223 19.15 -6.08 -11.61
CA THR A 223 17.97 -5.26 -11.89
C THR A 223 16.69 -5.97 -11.48
N GLY A 224 15.80 -5.23 -10.82
CA GLY A 224 14.46 -5.67 -10.45
C GLY A 224 13.47 -4.52 -10.56
N HIS A 225 12.20 -4.83 -10.77
CA HIS A 225 11.18 -3.79 -10.98
C HIS A 225 10.73 -3.13 -9.66
N ASN A 226 10.49 -1.82 -9.65
CA ASN A 226 10.12 -1.07 -8.42
C ASN A 226 8.86 -1.65 -7.73
N SER A 227 7.83 -1.92 -8.53
CA SER A 227 6.51 -2.36 -8.08
C SER A 227 5.87 -3.31 -9.10
N PRO A 228 6.38 -4.53 -9.31
CA PRO A 228 5.74 -5.52 -10.20
C PRO A 228 4.37 -5.92 -9.67
N LEU A 229 3.35 -6.01 -10.55
CA LEU A 229 2.00 -6.41 -10.13
C LEU A 229 1.96 -7.88 -9.70
N PHE A 230 2.54 -8.78 -10.49
CA PHE A 230 2.62 -10.22 -10.17
C PHE A 230 4.06 -10.70 -9.95
N SER A 231 4.18 -11.80 -9.23
CA SER A 231 5.44 -12.44 -8.85
C SER A 231 6.03 -13.28 -9.98
N LEU A 232 7.33 -13.55 -9.92
CA LEU A 232 7.97 -14.59 -10.72
C LEU A 232 8.02 -15.91 -9.93
N SER A 233 8.40 -17.02 -10.59
CA SER A 233 8.47 -18.34 -9.94
C SER A 233 9.60 -18.43 -8.91
N ASP A 234 10.64 -17.63 -9.08
CA ASP A 234 11.84 -17.53 -8.26
C ASP A 234 11.87 -16.27 -7.37
N ASP A 235 11.02 -15.27 -7.67
CA ASP A 235 10.85 -14.08 -6.84
C ASP A 235 9.37 -13.80 -6.47
N PRO A 236 8.98 -14.01 -5.19
CA PRO A 236 7.62 -13.78 -4.74
C PRO A 236 7.25 -12.29 -4.57
N LYS A 237 8.20 -11.35 -4.65
CA LYS A 237 7.94 -9.93 -4.38
C LYS A 237 7.05 -9.29 -5.44
N SER A 238 5.78 -9.08 -5.12
CA SER A 238 4.85 -8.34 -5.98
C SER A 238 3.73 -7.64 -5.22
N SER A 239 3.11 -6.65 -5.85
CA SER A 239 1.96 -5.92 -5.31
C SER A 239 0.78 -6.86 -5.04
N ALA A 240 0.47 -7.79 -5.96
CA ALA A 240 -0.58 -8.77 -5.78
C ALA A 240 -0.27 -9.75 -4.62
N TYR A 241 0.98 -10.24 -4.53
CA TYR A 241 1.37 -11.14 -3.44
C TYR A 241 1.23 -10.48 -2.07
N THR A 242 1.72 -9.24 -1.91
CA THR A 242 1.67 -8.58 -0.59
C THR A 242 0.24 -8.24 -0.15
N MET A 243 -0.61 -7.76 -1.06
CA MET A 243 -2.01 -7.45 -0.75
C MET A 243 -2.78 -8.72 -0.34
N ASN A 244 -2.54 -9.83 -1.05
CA ASN A 244 -3.06 -11.15 -0.69
C ASN A 244 -2.52 -11.66 0.65
N TYR A 245 -1.26 -11.37 0.97
CA TYR A 245 -0.64 -11.76 2.24
C TYR A 245 -1.25 -10.99 3.43
N TRP A 246 -1.45 -9.67 3.30
CA TRP A 246 -2.18 -8.85 4.28
C TRP A 246 -3.62 -9.35 4.49
N ARG A 247 -4.35 -9.65 3.40
CA ARG A 247 -5.69 -10.25 3.43
C ARG A 247 -5.68 -11.60 4.17
N LYS A 248 -4.74 -12.49 3.84
CA LYS A 248 -4.57 -13.82 4.47
C LYS A 248 -4.29 -13.76 5.98
N LEU A 249 -3.57 -12.74 6.44
CA LEU A 249 -3.30 -12.52 7.87
C LEU A 249 -4.47 -11.88 8.63
N GLY A 250 -5.56 -11.52 7.94
CA GLY A 250 -6.84 -11.12 8.55
C GLY A 250 -7.12 -9.61 8.55
N ALA A 251 -6.44 -8.82 7.71
CA ALA A 251 -6.88 -7.45 7.44
C ALA A 251 -8.10 -7.46 6.49
N PRO A 252 -9.15 -6.67 6.77
CA PRO A 252 -10.31 -6.56 5.86
C PRO A 252 -9.90 -6.00 4.49
N PRO A 253 -10.24 -6.65 3.36
CA PRO A 253 -9.85 -6.20 2.02
C PRO A 253 -10.26 -4.75 1.72
N GLU A 254 -11.45 -4.34 2.15
CA GLU A 254 -12.04 -3.02 1.97
C GLU A 254 -11.30 -1.89 2.74
N LYS A 255 -10.34 -2.26 3.59
CA LYS A 255 -9.42 -1.33 4.28
C LYS A 255 -8.00 -1.35 3.72
N LEU A 256 -7.63 -2.34 2.91
CA LEU A 256 -6.29 -2.44 2.32
C LEU A 256 -6.22 -1.60 1.04
N LEU A 257 -5.33 -0.60 1.02
CA LEU A 257 -5.06 0.23 -0.15
C LEU A 257 -3.71 -0.16 -0.75
N MET A 258 -3.70 -0.52 -2.04
CA MET A 258 -2.46 -0.86 -2.74
C MET A 258 -1.65 0.41 -3.03
N GLY A 259 -0.34 0.39 -2.78
CA GLY A 259 0.58 1.49 -3.04
C GLY A 259 1.04 1.55 -4.49
N PHE A 260 0.95 2.74 -5.09
CA PHE A 260 1.33 3.09 -6.46
C PHE A 260 2.49 4.11 -6.44
N PRO A 261 3.65 3.76 -7.01
CA PRO A 261 4.77 4.69 -7.12
C PRO A 261 4.65 5.54 -8.40
N THR A 262 4.65 6.86 -8.28
CA THR A 262 4.83 7.79 -9.42
C THR A 262 6.33 8.03 -9.68
N TYR A 263 7.15 6.99 -9.51
CA TYR A 263 8.60 7.03 -9.63
C TYR A 263 9.17 5.66 -10.03
N GLY A 264 10.37 5.69 -10.61
CA GLY A 264 11.14 4.50 -10.94
C GLY A 264 12.36 4.30 -10.03
N ARG A 265 12.76 3.05 -9.84
CA ARG A 265 14.04 2.66 -9.24
C ARG A 265 15.07 2.39 -10.33
N THR A 266 16.27 2.93 -10.17
CA THR A 266 17.28 2.95 -11.23
C THR A 266 18.55 2.21 -10.87
N PHE A 267 19.15 1.56 -11.87
CA PHE A 267 20.34 0.74 -11.74
C PHE A 267 21.38 1.13 -12.78
N ARG A 268 22.65 1.03 -12.42
CA ARG A 268 23.78 1.07 -13.34
C ARG A 268 24.18 -0.36 -13.69
N LEU A 269 23.88 -0.79 -14.91
CA LEU A 269 24.20 -2.11 -15.44
C LEU A 269 25.72 -2.35 -15.47
N LEU A 270 26.16 -3.58 -15.18
CA LEU A 270 27.56 -3.98 -15.34
C LEU A 270 27.98 -3.92 -16.82
N LYS A 271 27.14 -4.47 -17.71
CA LYS A 271 27.36 -4.52 -19.17
C LYS A 271 26.12 -3.96 -19.89
N ALA A 272 26.30 -2.97 -20.76
CA ALA A 272 25.19 -2.36 -21.51
C ALA A 272 24.43 -3.35 -22.42
N SER A 273 25.10 -4.42 -22.87
CA SER A 273 24.51 -5.50 -23.66
C SER A 273 23.62 -6.47 -22.86
N LYS A 274 23.65 -6.41 -21.52
CA LYS A 274 22.77 -7.15 -20.62
C LYS A 274 21.87 -6.15 -19.90
N ASN A 275 20.64 -6.02 -20.39
CA ASN A 275 19.70 -4.95 -20.05
C ASN A 275 18.27 -5.46 -19.80
N GLU A 276 18.10 -6.76 -19.69
CA GLU A 276 16.86 -7.43 -19.31
C GLU A 276 16.66 -7.39 -17.78
N LEU A 277 15.46 -7.75 -17.31
CA LEU A 277 15.21 -7.99 -15.88
C LEU A 277 16.19 -9.05 -15.35
N GLY A 278 16.69 -8.87 -14.13
CA GLY A 278 17.71 -9.75 -13.54
C GLY A 278 19.14 -9.51 -14.06
N ALA A 279 19.37 -8.57 -14.99
CA ALA A 279 20.71 -8.24 -15.44
C ALA A 279 21.58 -7.65 -14.31
N GLU A 280 22.86 -8.05 -14.26
CA GLU A 280 23.83 -7.62 -13.26
C GLU A 280 24.02 -6.09 -13.22
N ALA A 281 24.03 -5.53 -12.02
CA ALA A 281 24.17 -4.11 -11.74
C ALA A 281 25.31 -3.83 -10.73
N VAL A 282 25.94 -2.67 -10.87
CA VAL A 282 27.04 -2.21 -9.99
C VAL A 282 26.58 -1.17 -8.95
N GLY A 283 25.27 -0.96 -8.82
CA GLY A 283 24.66 0.01 -7.90
C GLY A 283 23.69 0.98 -8.60
N PRO A 284 23.43 2.16 -8.02
CA PRO A 284 22.45 3.12 -8.54
C PRO A 284 22.85 3.73 -9.88
N ALA A 285 21.87 4.09 -10.71
CA ALA A 285 22.11 5.00 -11.82
C ALA A 285 22.31 6.44 -11.33
N SER A 286 22.77 7.29 -12.25
CA SER A 286 22.96 8.73 -12.04
C SER A 286 21.71 9.41 -11.45
N PRO A 287 21.84 10.42 -10.57
CA PRO A 287 20.70 11.13 -10.03
C PRO A 287 19.90 11.90 -11.10
N GLY A 288 18.59 11.97 -10.93
CA GLY A 288 17.71 12.81 -11.73
C GLY A 288 18.02 14.30 -11.62
N LYS A 289 17.70 15.08 -12.66
CA LYS A 289 17.93 16.54 -12.73
C LYS A 289 17.21 17.31 -11.62
N TYR A 290 16.03 16.85 -11.22
CA TYR A 290 15.13 17.52 -10.29
C TYR A 290 15.05 16.79 -8.94
N THR A 291 14.98 15.46 -8.95
CA THR A 291 14.97 14.66 -7.71
C THR A 291 16.34 14.62 -7.04
N LYS A 292 17.43 14.75 -7.82
CA LYS A 292 18.83 14.77 -7.35
C LYS A 292 19.25 13.57 -6.50
N GLN A 293 18.53 12.44 -6.61
CA GLN A 293 18.77 11.23 -5.86
C GLN A 293 19.23 10.09 -6.79
N ALA A 294 20.40 9.52 -6.53
CA ALA A 294 20.89 8.37 -7.27
C ALA A 294 20.03 7.12 -6.97
N GLY A 295 19.79 6.28 -7.97
CA GLY A 295 18.93 5.10 -7.83
C GLY A 295 17.42 5.37 -7.89
N PHE A 296 17.02 6.59 -8.25
CA PHE A 296 15.65 7.08 -8.22
C PHE A 296 15.39 8.07 -9.37
N LEU A 297 14.20 8.03 -9.98
CA LEU A 297 13.71 9.06 -10.91
C LEU A 297 12.20 9.27 -10.70
N ALA A 298 11.75 10.52 -10.67
CA ALA A 298 10.31 10.83 -10.71
C ALA A 298 9.71 10.39 -12.06
N TYR A 299 8.40 10.13 -12.14
CA TYR A 299 7.75 9.78 -13.41
C TYR A 299 7.99 10.85 -14.49
N TYR A 300 7.90 12.13 -14.13
CA TYR A 300 8.21 13.23 -15.04
C TYR A 300 9.67 13.25 -15.55
N GLU A 301 10.63 12.71 -14.76
CA GLU A 301 12.01 12.51 -15.21
C GLU A 301 12.14 11.27 -16.10
N VAL A 302 11.38 10.21 -15.82
CA VAL A 302 11.30 9.03 -16.66
C VAL A 302 10.74 9.39 -18.04
N CYS A 303 9.71 10.24 -18.14
CA CYS A 303 9.21 10.76 -19.42
C CYS A 303 10.33 11.36 -20.29
N SER A 304 11.21 12.16 -19.69
CA SER A 304 12.40 12.71 -20.39
C SER A 304 13.46 11.66 -20.72
N PHE A 305 13.64 10.66 -19.86
CA PHE A 305 14.59 9.55 -20.10
C PHE A 305 14.14 8.65 -21.26
N VAL A 306 12.87 8.26 -21.30
CA VAL A 306 12.34 7.29 -22.27
C VAL A 306 12.26 7.81 -23.70
N GLN A 307 12.22 9.13 -23.91
CA GLN A 307 12.39 9.75 -25.24
C GLN A 307 13.73 9.39 -25.91
N ARG A 308 14.74 8.99 -25.13
CA ARG A 308 16.10 8.68 -25.60
C ARG A 308 16.57 7.27 -25.18
N ALA A 309 15.66 6.42 -24.73
CA ALA A 309 15.94 5.09 -24.20
C ALA A 309 15.13 4.03 -24.98
N LYS A 310 15.52 2.76 -24.84
CA LYS A 310 14.69 1.64 -25.31
C LYS A 310 13.69 1.29 -24.20
N LYS A 311 12.39 1.43 -24.49
CA LYS A 311 11.30 0.93 -23.65
C LYS A 311 11.12 -0.58 -23.86
N ARG A 312 10.72 -1.30 -22.81
CA ARG A 312 10.36 -2.72 -22.81
C ARG A 312 9.20 -2.93 -21.84
N TRP A 313 8.45 -4.00 -22.05
CA TRP A 313 7.37 -4.44 -21.16
C TRP A 313 7.76 -5.79 -20.55
N ILE A 314 7.33 -6.04 -19.31
CA ILE A 314 7.54 -7.32 -18.61
C ILE A 314 6.19 -8.01 -18.54
N ASP A 315 5.87 -8.85 -19.53
CA ASP A 315 4.54 -9.46 -19.71
C ASP A 315 4.02 -10.17 -18.45
N HIS A 316 4.88 -10.89 -17.75
CA HIS A 316 4.51 -11.62 -16.53
C HIS A 316 4.29 -10.72 -15.30
N GLN A 317 4.86 -9.50 -15.28
CA GLN A 317 4.76 -8.56 -14.16
C GLN A 317 3.81 -7.37 -14.42
N TYR A 318 3.33 -7.20 -15.66
CA TYR A 318 2.44 -6.12 -16.13
C TYR A 318 2.96 -4.70 -15.83
N VAL A 319 4.25 -4.49 -16.10
CA VAL A 319 4.97 -3.25 -15.83
C VAL A 319 6.04 -2.98 -16.90
N PRO A 320 6.36 -1.70 -17.19
CA PRO A 320 7.41 -1.34 -18.13
C PRO A 320 8.79 -1.29 -17.46
N TYR A 321 9.83 -1.30 -18.28
CA TYR A 321 11.13 -0.76 -17.92
C TYR A 321 11.77 -0.06 -19.11
N ALA A 322 12.79 0.75 -18.86
CA ALA A 322 13.54 1.41 -19.93
C ALA A 322 15.03 1.41 -19.64
N TYR A 323 15.84 1.44 -20.71
CA TYR A 323 17.30 1.45 -20.58
C TYR A 323 18.00 2.22 -21.69
N ARG A 324 19.14 2.82 -21.34
CA ARG A 324 19.99 3.60 -22.24
C ARG A 324 21.46 3.41 -21.84
N GLY A 325 22.23 2.74 -22.69
CA GLY A 325 23.63 2.40 -22.37
C GLY A 325 23.70 1.52 -21.13
N LYS A 326 24.27 2.04 -20.03
CA LYS A 326 24.32 1.36 -18.73
C LYS A 326 23.25 1.84 -17.74
N GLU A 327 22.38 2.78 -18.09
CA GLU A 327 21.30 3.25 -17.21
C GLU A 327 20.05 2.40 -17.46
N TRP A 328 19.44 1.87 -16.40
CA TRP A 328 18.22 1.07 -16.42
C TRP A 328 17.24 1.61 -15.38
N VAL A 329 15.95 1.65 -15.70
CA VAL A 329 14.87 2.08 -14.79
C VAL A 329 13.65 1.16 -14.89
N GLY A 330 13.22 0.63 -13.76
CA GLY A 330 11.92 -0.01 -13.59
C GLY A 330 10.97 1.02 -12.97
N TYR A 331 9.88 1.32 -13.66
CA TYR A 331 8.95 2.41 -13.35
C TYR A 331 7.53 1.97 -13.70
N ASP A 332 6.55 2.72 -13.24
CA ASP A 332 5.17 2.53 -13.67
C ASP A 332 4.74 3.60 -14.67
N ASP A 333 3.90 3.22 -15.63
CA ASP A 333 3.21 4.12 -16.55
C ASP A 333 1.68 4.00 -16.41
N ASP A 334 0.95 4.70 -17.27
CA ASP A 334 -0.51 4.70 -17.32
C ASP A 334 -1.03 3.28 -17.59
N ILE A 335 -0.41 2.54 -18.52
CA ILE A 335 -0.77 1.16 -18.82
C ILE A 335 -0.61 0.27 -17.57
N SER A 336 0.52 0.31 -16.87
CA SER A 336 0.70 -0.52 -15.65
C SER A 336 -0.19 -0.07 -14.48
N PHE A 337 -0.45 1.23 -14.35
CA PHE A 337 -1.43 1.77 -13.40
C PHE A 337 -2.83 1.21 -13.69
N SER A 338 -3.24 1.10 -14.96
CA SER A 338 -4.54 0.54 -15.33
C SER A 338 -4.69 -0.93 -14.91
N TYR A 339 -3.69 -1.77 -15.18
CA TYR A 339 -3.70 -3.18 -14.76
C TYR A 339 -3.78 -3.35 -13.24
N LYS A 340 -3.04 -2.53 -12.48
CA LYS A 340 -3.11 -2.52 -11.01
C LYS A 340 -4.46 -2.03 -10.49
N ALA A 341 -5.08 -1.04 -11.13
CA ALA A 341 -6.43 -0.58 -10.79
C ALA A 341 -7.51 -1.64 -11.08
N PHE A 342 -7.40 -2.38 -12.20
CA PHE A 342 -8.28 -3.52 -12.48
C PHE A 342 -8.08 -4.66 -11.47
N PHE A 343 -6.84 -4.91 -11.02
CA PHE A 343 -6.56 -5.87 -9.96
C PHE A 343 -7.22 -5.48 -8.62
N ILE A 344 -7.14 -4.21 -8.20
CA ILE A 344 -7.85 -3.70 -7.00
C ILE A 344 -9.34 -4.06 -7.06
N LYS A 345 -10.00 -3.72 -8.18
CA LYS A 345 -11.44 -3.97 -8.36
C LYS A 345 -11.78 -5.45 -8.34
N LYS A 346 -11.02 -6.26 -9.08
CA LYS A 346 -11.24 -7.71 -9.21
C LYS A 346 -11.08 -8.45 -7.87
N GLU A 347 -10.15 -8.00 -7.04
CA GLU A 347 -9.87 -8.61 -5.73
C GLU A 347 -10.61 -7.94 -4.56
N HIS A 348 -11.47 -6.96 -4.85
CA HIS A 348 -12.26 -6.18 -3.89
C HIS A 348 -11.42 -5.52 -2.79
N PHE A 349 -10.25 -4.97 -3.15
CA PHE A 349 -9.46 -4.15 -2.24
C PHE A 349 -10.04 -2.74 -2.09
N GLY A 350 -9.82 -2.11 -0.93
CA GLY A 350 -10.43 -0.83 -0.56
C GLY A 350 -10.03 0.38 -1.43
N GLY A 351 -9.07 0.22 -2.34
CA GLY A 351 -8.61 1.26 -3.27
C GLY A 351 -7.10 1.33 -3.43
N ALA A 352 -6.61 2.54 -3.71
CA ALA A 352 -5.22 2.84 -4.01
C ALA A 352 -4.65 3.94 -3.11
N MET A 353 -3.35 3.85 -2.85
CA MET A 353 -2.53 4.88 -2.24
C MET A 353 -1.43 5.31 -3.21
N VAL A 354 -1.20 6.60 -3.40
CA VAL A 354 -0.20 7.14 -4.33
C VAL A 354 0.95 7.81 -3.58
N TRP A 355 2.18 7.39 -3.91
CA TRP A 355 3.42 8.05 -3.48
C TRP A 355 4.24 8.50 -4.71
N THR A 356 4.25 9.79 -5.07
CA THR A 356 3.51 10.94 -4.52
C THR A 356 2.94 11.81 -5.65
N LEU A 357 2.00 12.71 -5.33
CA LEU A 357 1.45 13.66 -6.30
C LEU A 357 2.54 14.50 -6.98
N ASP A 358 3.52 14.95 -6.21
CA ASP A 358 4.60 15.81 -6.68
C ASP A 358 5.67 15.10 -7.55
N LEU A 359 5.57 13.78 -7.75
CA LEU A 359 6.45 13.00 -8.61
C LEU A 359 5.78 12.58 -9.94
N ASP A 360 4.47 12.77 -10.07
CA ASP A 360 3.74 12.73 -11.34
C ASP A 360 3.97 14.04 -12.13
N ASP A 361 3.55 14.11 -13.40
CA ASP A 361 3.61 15.36 -14.18
C ASP A 361 2.46 16.31 -13.81
N VAL A 362 2.56 16.90 -12.61
CA VAL A 362 1.57 17.82 -11.99
C VAL A 362 1.01 18.88 -12.95
N ARG A 363 1.84 19.43 -13.84
CA ARG A 363 1.47 20.52 -14.75
C ARG A 363 1.34 20.08 -16.22
N GLY A 364 1.56 18.81 -16.54
CA GLY A 364 1.56 18.29 -17.92
C GLY A 364 2.72 18.77 -18.79
N THR A 365 3.79 19.30 -18.18
CA THR A 365 4.89 20.01 -18.86
C THR A 365 6.07 19.12 -19.25
N PHE A 366 6.11 17.86 -18.81
CA PHE A 366 7.24 16.94 -18.98
C PHE A 366 6.92 15.75 -19.91
N CYS A 367 5.70 15.20 -19.79
CA CYS A 367 5.25 14.01 -20.49
C CYS A 367 4.43 14.32 -21.75
N GLY A 368 3.82 15.51 -21.82
CA GLY A 368 2.99 15.94 -22.96
C GLY A 368 1.59 15.31 -23.01
N THR A 369 1.15 14.70 -21.91
CA THR A 369 -0.12 13.96 -21.79
C THR A 369 -1.16 14.64 -20.90
N GLY A 370 -0.93 15.91 -20.53
CA GLY A 370 -1.77 16.67 -19.58
C GLY A 370 -1.33 16.50 -18.12
N PRO A 371 -1.96 17.22 -17.18
CA PRO A 371 -1.59 17.22 -15.78
C PRO A 371 -1.98 15.92 -15.06
N PHE A 372 -1.11 15.46 -14.15
CA PHE A 372 -1.30 14.24 -13.34
C PHE A 372 -1.70 12.99 -14.13
N PRO A 373 -0.99 12.63 -15.23
CA PRO A 373 -1.41 11.57 -16.14
C PRO A 373 -1.59 10.21 -15.45
N LEU A 374 -0.77 9.88 -14.45
CA LEU A 374 -0.88 8.63 -13.71
C LEU A 374 -2.04 8.65 -12.70
N VAL A 375 -2.12 9.72 -11.90
CA VAL A 375 -3.15 9.81 -10.84
C VAL A 375 -4.55 10.02 -11.42
N TYR A 376 -4.67 10.74 -12.53
CA TYR A 376 -5.92 10.88 -13.28
C TYR A 376 -6.45 9.52 -13.75
N MET A 377 -5.57 8.62 -14.20
CA MET A 377 -6.00 7.28 -14.61
C MET A 377 -6.56 6.46 -13.43
N LEU A 378 -6.00 6.58 -12.23
CA LEU A 378 -6.57 5.96 -11.03
C LEU A 378 -7.91 6.59 -10.63
N ASN A 379 -8.05 7.91 -10.74
CA ASN A 379 -9.30 8.61 -10.48
C ASN A 379 -10.43 8.14 -11.41
N ASP A 380 -10.14 8.08 -12.71
CA ASP A 380 -11.09 7.63 -13.72
C ASP A 380 -11.52 6.17 -13.50
N LEU A 381 -10.53 5.27 -13.39
CA LEU A 381 -10.79 3.86 -13.23
C LEU A 381 -11.43 3.51 -11.88
N LEU A 382 -10.98 4.06 -10.76
CA LEU A 382 -11.47 3.67 -9.43
C LEU A 382 -12.70 4.44 -8.95
N LEU A 383 -12.88 5.71 -9.35
CA LEU A 383 -13.93 6.59 -8.82
C LEU A 383 -15.04 6.91 -9.83
N LYS A 384 -14.69 7.23 -11.08
CA LYS A 384 -15.69 7.61 -12.09
C LYS A 384 -16.41 6.41 -12.70
N ALA A 385 -15.70 5.31 -12.92
CA ALA A 385 -16.27 4.12 -13.54
C ALA A 385 -17.38 3.42 -12.71
N GLU A 386 -17.56 3.74 -11.42
CA GLU A 386 -18.72 3.27 -10.64
C GLU A 386 -20.01 4.06 -10.95
N VAL A 387 -19.90 5.28 -11.48
CA VAL A 387 -21.05 6.12 -11.84
C VAL A 387 -21.68 5.69 -13.18
N SER A 388 -20.94 4.95 -14.01
CA SER A 388 -21.38 4.52 -15.35
C SER A 388 -22.14 3.18 -15.35
N SER A 389 -22.25 2.48 -14.21
CA SER A 389 -22.99 1.21 -14.12
C SER A 389 -24.50 1.42 -13.91
N THR A 390 -25.16 2.05 -14.88
CA THR A 390 -26.61 1.87 -15.10
C THR A 390 -26.90 0.46 -15.65
N PRO A 391 -28.07 -0.14 -15.36
CA PRO A 391 -28.32 -1.55 -15.64
C PRO A 391 -28.41 -1.87 -17.13
N SER A 392 -28.03 -3.10 -17.49
CA SER A 392 -28.04 -3.61 -18.87
C SER A 392 -29.38 -3.37 -19.58
N PRO A 393 -29.38 -3.09 -20.90
CA PRO A 393 -30.60 -3.03 -21.67
C PRO A 393 -31.34 -4.37 -21.58
N GLY A 394 -32.58 -4.34 -21.08
CA GLY A 394 -33.44 -5.51 -21.13
C GLY A 394 -33.69 -5.89 -22.60
N PHE A 395 -33.43 -7.15 -22.95
CA PHE A 395 -33.78 -7.71 -24.26
C PHE A 395 -35.30 -7.80 -24.39
N GLY A 396 -35.93 -6.69 -24.76
CA GLY A 396 -37.30 -6.67 -25.23
C GLY A 396 -37.37 -7.20 -26.65
N LEU A 397 -37.84 -8.44 -26.84
CA LEU A 397 -38.32 -8.87 -28.14
C LEU A 397 -39.49 -7.97 -28.55
N SER A 398 -39.33 -7.23 -29.64
CA SER A 398 -40.41 -6.44 -30.24
C SER A 398 -40.48 -6.72 -31.73
N THR A 399 -41.46 -7.53 -32.12
CA THR A 399 -41.77 -7.80 -33.53
C THR A 399 -42.80 -6.81 -34.06
N THR A 400 -42.49 -6.23 -35.22
CA THR A 400 -43.42 -5.74 -36.25
C THR A 400 -44.44 -4.67 -35.85
N VAL A 401 -44.00 -3.42 -36.02
CA VAL A 401 -44.63 -2.42 -36.91
C VAL A 401 -45.86 -2.93 -37.69
N ASN A 402 -47.06 -2.37 -37.45
CA ASN A 402 -47.62 -1.28 -38.27
C ASN A 402 -49.02 -0.81 -37.82
N SER A 403 -49.24 0.51 -37.83
CA SER A 403 -50.31 1.18 -38.61
C SER A 403 -51.05 2.32 -37.87
N SER A 404 -50.87 3.51 -38.42
CA SER A 404 -51.91 4.55 -38.66
C SER A 404 -52.72 5.17 -37.49
N ARG A 405 -52.50 6.49 -37.38
CA ARG A 405 -53.48 7.60 -37.31
C ARG A 405 -53.79 8.29 -35.97
N THR A 406 -53.83 9.63 -36.11
CA THR A 406 -54.58 10.65 -35.37
C THR A 406 -54.27 10.87 -33.89
N CYS A 407 -53.42 11.88 -33.66
CA CYS A 407 -53.67 12.92 -32.64
C CYS A 407 -54.97 13.69 -33.00
N PRO A 408 -55.66 14.38 -32.06
CA PRO A 408 -55.11 15.63 -31.52
C PRO A 408 -55.30 15.91 -30.01
N GLU A 409 -54.44 16.81 -29.53
CA GLU A 409 -54.66 17.93 -28.58
C GLU A 409 -55.65 17.82 -27.40
N SER A 410 -55.15 18.10 -26.19
CA SER A 410 -55.67 19.14 -25.27
C SER A 410 -54.79 19.12 -23.99
N LEU A 411 -53.82 20.03 -23.88
CA LEU A 411 -53.91 21.26 -23.07
C LEU A 411 -54.10 21.05 -21.55
N ALA A 412 -53.01 21.37 -20.85
CA ALA A 412 -52.84 21.92 -19.51
C ALA A 412 -54.09 22.29 -18.67
N VAL A 413 -53.99 22.09 -17.35
CA VAL A 413 -53.96 23.22 -16.38
C VAL A 413 -53.49 22.75 -14.99
N THR A 414 -52.58 23.56 -14.47
CA THR A 414 -52.07 23.77 -13.12
C THR A 414 -53.13 23.89 -12.00
N LYS A 415 -52.83 23.37 -10.79
CA LYS A 415 -52.57 24.19 -9.57
C LYS A 415 -52.32 23.39 -8.28
N ASP A 416 -51.15 23.64 -7.70
CA ASP A 416 -50.81 23.99 -6.31
C ASP A 416 -51.74 23.75 -5.09
N LEU A 417 -51.04 23.37 -4.00
CA LEU A 417 -51.15 23.71 -2.56
C LEU A 417 -52.48 23.57 -1.79
N THR A 418 -52.41 22.83 -0.68
CA THR A 418 -52.34 23.31 0.74
C THR A 418 -51.98 22.11 1.65
N THR A 419 -51.05 22.18 2.62
CA THR A 419 -51.27 22.44 4.08
C THR A 419 -52.47 21.70 4.70
N ASP A 420 -52.43 21.13 5.93
CA ASP A 420 -51.62 21.52 7.10
C ASP A 420 -51.52 20.44 8.23
N LEU A 421 -50.66 20.71 9.23
CA LEU A 421 -50.68 20.38 10.68
C LEU A 421 -51.13 18.99 11.25
N GLY A 422 -50.36 18.48 12.24
CA GLY A 422 -50.99 17.86 13.45
C GLY A 422 -50.29 16.78 14.30
N ILE A 423 -49.36 17.15 15.20
CA ILE A 423 -49.33 16.79 16.65
C ILE A 423 -49.03 15.32 17.13
N LEU A 424 -48.09 15.21 18.11
CA LEU A 424 -47.69 14.07 18.99
C LEU A 424 -48.57 14.00 20.29
N PRO A 425 -48.39 13.19 21.39
CA PRO A 425 -47.24 12.35 21.84
C PRO A 425 -47.60 11.04 22.63
N LEU A 426 -46.69 10.58 23.52
CA LEU A 426 -46.69 9.46 24.50
C LEU A 426 -46.43 8.04 23.94
N GLY A 427 -45.68 7.15 24.61
CA GLY A 427 -44.91 7.25 25.87
C GLY A 427 -45.12 6.02 26.79
N GLY A 428 -44.06 5.35 27.26
CA GLY A 428 -44.16 4.28 28.26
C GLY A 428 -42.96 3.31 28.32
N GLU A 429 -42.33 3.20 29.50
CA GLU A 429 -41.28 2.22 29.83
C GLU A 429 -41.86 0.96 30.50
N ALA A 430 -41.12 -0.16 30.50
CA ALA A 430 -41.17 -1.17 31.57
C ALA A 430 -39.91 -2.06 31.60
N VAL A 431 -39.51 -2.50 32.79
CA VAL A 431 -38.33 -3.34 33.09
C VAL A 431 -38.75 -4.60 33.86
N ALA A 432 -38.18 -5.77 33.53
CA ALA A 432 -38.05 -6.97 34.39
C ALA A 432 -37.10 -7.98 33.67
N THR A 433 -35.88 -8.29 34.12
CA THR A 433 -35.41 -9.15 35.25
C THR A 433 -35.56 -10.67 35.07
N GLU A 434 -34.39 -11.35 35.08
CA GLU A 434 -34.14 -12.71 35.62
C GLU A 434 -34.70 -13.96 34.86
N THR A 435 -34.14 -15.19 34.97
CA THR A 435 -32.88 -15.73 35.54
C THR A 435 -32.50 -17.09 34.89
N HIS A 436 -31.22 -17.49 35.02
CA HIS A 436 -30.68 -18.87 35.15
C HIS A 436 -30.88 -19.94 34.04
N GLY A 437 -29.80 -20.69 33.78
CA GLY A 437 -29.81 -21.94 32.99
C GLY A 437 -28.41 -22.36 32.53
N ARG A 438 -27.77 -23.31 33.23
CA ARG A 438 -26.43 -23.85 32.95
C ARG A 438 -26.51 -25.36 32.72
N SER A 439 -25.56 -25.91 31.94
CA SER A 439 -25.28 -27.36 31.75
C SER A 439 -26.32 -28.14 30.91
N ASP A 440 -25.98 -29.23 30.21
CA ASP A 440 -24.70 -29.97 30.14
C ASP A 440 -24.45 -30.64 28.77
N ASN A 441 -23.26 -31.22 28.60
CA ASN A 441 -22.85 -32.06 27.47
C ASN A 441 -23.71 -33.33 27.31
N MET A 442 -23.83 -33.86 26.08
CA MET A 442 -23.69 -35.31 25.86
C MET A 442 -23.23 -35.66 24.44
N THR A 443 -22.24 -36.55 24.36
CA THR A 443 -21.66 -37.11 23.13
C THR A 443 -22.42 -38.38 22.71
N VAL A 444 -22.73 -38.57 21.42
CA VAL A 444 -22.91 -39.92 20.83
C VAL A 444 -22.43 -39.94 19.37
N THR A 445 -21.50 -40.85 19.08
CA THR A 445 -21.24 -41.40 17.73
C THR A 445 -21.40 -42.91 17.84
N PRO A 446 -22.06 -43.57 16.88
CA PRO A 446 -21.34 -44.49 15.98
C PRO A 446 -21.88 -44.38 14.52
N GLY A 447 -21.24 -44.91 13.48
CA GLY A 447 -20.02 -45.71 13.35
C GLY A 447 -20.13 -46.63 12.11
N GLY A 448 -19.00 -46.99 11.49
CA GLY A 448 -18.95 -48.00 10.43
C GLY A 448 -18.81 -47.47 8.99
N GLY A 449 -17.90 -48.06 8.22
CA GLY A 449 -17.71 -47.81 6.80
C GLY A 449 -17.21 -49.04 6.05
N LEU A 450 -17.21 -48.98 4.72
CA LEU A 450 -16.55 -49.89 3.76
C LEU A 450 -16.26 -49.04 2.50
N VAL A 451 -15.01 -48.83 2.09
CA VAL A 451 -14.13 -49.71 1.29
C VAL A 451 -14.65 -49.91 -0.15
N ALA A 452 -13.86 -49.41 -1.11
CA ALA A 452 -14.06 -49.56 -2.56
C ALA A 452 -13.44 -50.87 -3.10
N PRO A 453 -13.71 -51.23 -4.37
CA PRO A 453 -12.59 -51.42 -5.28
C PRO A 453 -12.79 -50.95 -6.75
N THR A 454 -11.74 -50.29 -7.24
CA THR A 454 -11.12 -50.33 -8.58
C THR A 454 -11.80 -51.06 -9.76
N ARG A 455 -11.87 -50.37 -10.92
CA ARG A 455 -11.29 -50.87 -12.18
C ARG A 455 -10.95 -49.73 -13.19
N PRO A 456 -9.79 -49.76 -13.88
CA PRO A 456 -9.40 -48.74 -14.86
C PRO A 456 -9.49 -49.23 -16.33
N THR A 457 -8.98 -48.39 -17.25
CA THR A 457 -8.50 -48.64 -18.63
C THR A 457 -9.43 -48.25 -19.78
N LEU A 458 -8.96 -47.31 -20.61
CA LEU A 458 -8.82 -47.51 -22.06
C LEU A 458 -7.90 -46.44 -22.68
N SER A 459 -7.02 -46.86 -23.57
CA SER A 459 -6.14 -45.99 -24.36
C SER A 459 -5.99 -46.55 -25.77
N PHE A 460 -5.95 -45.66 -26.75
CA PHE A 460 -5.52 -45.84 -28.14
C PHE A 460 -4.93 -44.49 -28.57
N GLY A 461 -3.93 -44.35 -29.45
CA GLY A 461 -3.11 -45.32 -30.17
C GLY A 461 -2.06 -44.53 -30.99
N LYS A 462 -0.87 -45.11 -31.22
CA LYS A 462 0.27 -44.40 -31.86
C LYS A 462 0.02 -44.03 -33.33
N LEU A 463 0.76 -43.03 -33.81
CA LEU A 463 1.44 -43.14 -35.10
C LEU A 463 2.89 -42.63 -34.98
N THR A 464 3.78 -43.22 -35.78
CA THR A 464 5.25 -43.03 -35.72
C THR A 464 5.77 -42.99 -37.16
N VAL A 465 6.61 -42.01 -37.53
CA VAL A 465 7.41 -42.06 -38.77
C VAL A 465 8.79 -41.41 -38.53
N ALA A 466 9.83 -42.13 -38.92
CA ALA A 466 11.24 -41.79 -39.14
C ALA A 466 11.78 -42.88 -40.11
N PRO A 467 13.05 -42.92 -40.60
CA PRO A 467 14.22 -42.07 -40.27
C PRO A 467 15.11 -41.69 -41.50
N GLU A 468 16.40 -41.40 -41.23
CA GLU A 468 17.64 -41.38 -42.07
C GLU A 468 18.35 -40.00 -42.15
N GLY A 469 19.66 -39.85 -41.90
CA GLY A 469 20.66 -40.81 -41.37
C GLY A 469 22.06 -40.20 -41.11
N LYS A 470 22.84 -40.84 -40.21
CA LYS A 470 24.33 -40.98 -40.00
C LYS A 470 25.30 -39.84 -40.44
N THR A 471 26.42 -39.53 -39.76
CA THR A 471 27.52 -40.37 -39.21
C THR A 471 28.14 -39.75 -37.93
N GLU A 472 28.33 -40.48 -36.83
CA GLU A 472 29.51 -41.27 -36.37
C GLU A 472 30.59 -40.54 -35.54
N SER A 473 30.99 -41.21 -34.45
CA SER A 473 32.09 -40.89 -33.52
C SER A 473 32.45 -42.18 -32.74
N PRO A 474 33.73 -42.43 -32.41
CA PRO A 474 34.12 -43.35 -31.33
C PRO A 474 35.18 -42.72 -30.39
N GLY A 475 35.40 -43.12 -29.13
CA GLY A 475 34.72 -44.03 -28.19
C GLY A 475 35.17 -43.63 -26.75
N GLU A 476 34.34 -43.71 -25.71
CA GLU A 476 33.88 -44.89 -24.96
C GLU A 476 34.83 -45.36 -23.84
N LYS A 477 34.34 -45.30 -22.58
CA LYS A 477 34.43 -46.38 -21.57
C LYS A 477 33.48 -46.15 -20.38
N ALA A 478 32.97 -47.26 -19.83
CA ALA A 478 31.89 -47.34 -18.83
C ALA A 478 32.44 -47.40 -17.36
N MET A 479 31.72 -47.68 -16.25
CA MET A 479 30.39 -48.30 -16.05
C MET A 479 29.86 -48.09 -14.60
N THR A 480 28.58 -47.71 -14.45
CA THR A 480 27.54 -47.99 -13.39
C THR A 480 27.79 -47.97 -11.85
N PRO A 481 26.71 -47.84 -11.01
CA PRO A 481 26.79 -47.46 -9.59
C PRO A 481 26.18 -48.42 -8.55
N VAL A 482 26.45 -48.16 -7.26
CA VAL A 482 25.78 -48.63 -6.01
C VAL A 482 25.96 -47.46 -5.01
N GLY A 483 25.08 -47.03 -4.09
CA GLY A 483 23.86 -47.55 -3.46
C GLY A 483 23.89 -47.07 -1.99
N HIS A 484 22.87 -46.34 -1.51
CA HIS A 484 22.85 -45.78 -0.14
C HIS A 484 22.55 -46.84 0.94
N PRO A 485 22.98 -46.59 2.20
CA PRO A 485 21.96 -46.37 3.23
C PRO A 485 22.29 -45.24 4.23
N SER A 486 21.26 -44.85 4.99
CA SER A 486 21.23 -43.76 5.98
C SER A 486 21.33 -44.26 7.43
N VAL A 487 22.06 -43.56 8.32
CA VAL A 487 21.94 -43.70 9.79
C VAL A 487 22.12 -42.35 10.52
N THR A 488 21.30 -42.12 11.53
CA THR A 488 21.41 -41.21 12.69
C THR A 488 20.77 -41.95 13.89
N PRO A 489 20.89 -41.53 15.18
CA PRO A 489 21.56 -40.35 15.77
C PRO A 489 22.53 -40.71 16.93
N GLY A 490 23.09 -39.70 17.63
CA GLY A 490 23.79 -39.91 18.91
C GLY A 490 24.41 -38.62 19.49
N ASP A 491 24.05 -38.28 20.73
CA ASP A 491 24.54 -37.08 21.46
C ASP A 491 25.94 -37.24 22.07
N MET A 492 26.53 -36.07 22.43
CA MET A 492 26.99 -35.70 23.79
C MET A 492 28.45 -35.20 23.96
N SER A 493 28.54 -33.95 24.43
CA SER A 493 29.55 -33.33 25.34
C SER A 493 31.08 -33.47 25.14
N VAL A 494 31.70 -32.30 24.97
CA VAL A 494 33.12 -31.90 25.17
C VAL A 494 33.54 -31.98 26.67
N PRO A 495 34.79 -32.37 27.05
CA PRO A 495 35.85 -31.41 27.48
C PRO A 495 37.34 -31.91 27.22
N PRO A 496 38.44 -31.30 27.74
CA PRO A 496 39.30 -30.39 26.93
C PRO A 496 40.86 -30.58 27.09
N VAL A 497 41.67 -29.58 26.63
CA VAL A 497 43.12 -29.29 26.95
C VAL A 497 44.16 -30.07 26.09
N PRO A 498 45.40 -29.55 25.77
CA PRO A 498 46.12 -28.33 26.20
C PRO A 498 46.59 -27.32 25.12
N ILE A 499 47.23 -26.24 25.61
CA ILE A 499 47.86 -25.09 24.91
C ILE A 499 49.41 -25.18 24.98
N GLN A 500 50.13 -24.75 23.94
CA GLN A 500 51.49 -24.12 23.95
C GLN A 500 51.72 -23.50 22.53
N THR A 501 51.78 -22.18 22.29
CA THR A 501 52.75 -21.08 22.59
C THR A 501 53.82 -20.82 21.51
N GLY A 502 53.93 -19.55 21.05
CA GLY A 502 54.93 -19.03 20.08
C GLY A 502 54.35 -18.84 18.65
N ASP A 503 54.49 -17.72 17.94
CA ASP A 503 55.21 -16.47 18.25
C ASP A 503 54.60 -15.22 17.56
N ARG A 504 55.04 -14.01 17.94
CA ARG A 504 54.44 -12.70 17.52
C ARG A 504 55.00 -12.11 16.22
N ILE A 505 54.13 -11.54 15.38
CA ILE A 505 54.48 -10.48 14.39
C ILE A 505 53.43 -9.34 14.44
N THR A 506 53.90 -8.09 14.42
CA THR A 506 53.09 -6.87 14.62
C THR A 506 52.86 -6.09 13.31
N PRO A 507 51.66 -5.56 13.02
CA PRO A 507 51.44 -4.63 11.89
C PRO A 507 51.59 -3.13 12.29
N PRO A 508 51.87 -2.22 11.35
CA PRO A 508 52.30 -0.85 11.66
C PRO A 508 51.17 0.16 11.94
N ARG A 509 51.48 1.17 12.78
CA ARG A 509 50.66 2.37 13.01
C ARG A 509 50.58 3.25 11.76
N ARG A 510 49.41 3.88 11.53
CA ARG A 510 49.31 5.14 10.76
C ARG A 510 48.97 6.29 11.71
N GLN A 511 49.62 7.43 11.49
CA GLN A 511 49.44 8.66 12.26
C GLN A 511 48.16 9.40 11.84
N ALA A 512 47.55 10.11 12.79
CA ALA A 512 46.48 11.06 12.52
C ALA A 512 47.06 12.47 12.35
N VAL A 513 46.55 13.23 11.38
CA VAL A 513 46.85 14.65 11.17
C VAL A 513 45.56 15.43 11.38
N ALA A 514 45.63 16.51 12.17
CA ALA A 514 44.49 17.41 12.43
C ALA A 514 44.50 18.58 11.44
N PRO A 515 43.33 19.12 11.04
CA PRO A 515 43.23 20.38 10.33
C PRO A 515 43.08 21.58 11.29
N GLU A 516 43.60 22.73 10.87
CA GLU A 516 43.67 23.98 11.64
C GLU A 516 42.32 24.71 11.80
N LYS A 517 42.31 25.66 12.74
CA LYS A 517 41.23 26.65 12.91
C LYS A 517 41.34 27.75 11.86
N MET A 518 40.21 28.26 11.40
CA MET A 518 40.10 29.57 10.74
C MET A 518 39.31 30.56 11.61
N THR A 519 39.81 31.79 11.71
CA THR A 519 39.29 32.96 12.45
C THR A 519 38.39 33.82 11.55
N LEU A 520 37.56 34.80 11.99
CA LEU A 520 37.14 35.49 13.24
C LEU A 520 35.70 36.07 12.92
N PRO A 521 35.01 36.94 13.70
CA PRO A 521 35.24 37.45 15.05
C PRO A 521 34.06 37.29 16.05
N SER A 522 34.34 37.50 17.34
CA SER A 522 33.33 37.85 18.35
C SER A 522 33.71 39.17 19.01
N GLY A 523 32.91 40.22 18.85
CA GLY A 523 33.11 41.49 19.56
C GLY A 523 32.78 41.35 21.05
N LYS A 524 33.63 41.93 21.91
CA LYS A 524 33.29 42.21 23.31
C LYS A 524 32.90 43.67 23.46
N ARG A 525 31.94 43.94 24.37
CA ARG A 525 31.69 45.28 24.92
C ARG A 525 32.67 45.56 26.06
N SER A 526 33.14 46.81 26.11
CA SER A 526 33.43 47.56 27.34
C SER A 526 33.91 48.96 26.93
N ASP A 527 32.97 49.89 26.72
CA ASP A 527 32.65 50.95 27.69
C ASP A 527 31.19 51.40 27.45
#